data_AF-A0A3M1B8S5-F1
#
_entry.id   AF-A0A3M1B8S5-F1
#
_cell.length_a   1.000
_cell.length_b   1.000
_cell.length_c   1.000
_cell.angle_alpha   90.00
_cell.angle_beta   90.00
_cell.angle_gamma   90.00
#
_symmetry.space_group_name_H-M   'P 1'
#
loop_
_entity.id
_entity.type
_entity.pdbx_description
1 polymer ?
#
loop_
_entity_poly.entity_id
_entity_poly.type
_entity_poly.pdbx_seq_one_letter_code
_entity_poly.pdbx_strand_id
1 'polypeptide(L)' 'MSLKAFHIVFIVSSILLALAFGIWGIGHVPPPNGYLTGGGAFLCAVGLILYFVRFLKKFKGVSLW' A
#
# COMPACT_ATOMS: atom_id res chain seq x y z
N MET A 1 -13.29 13.86 12.24
CA MET A 1 -13.06 13.12 10.98
C MET A 1 -13.82 11.81 11.04
N SER A 2 -14.52 11.38 9.99
CA SER A 2 -15.14 10.05 10.00
C SER A 2 -14.03 8.98 10.04
N LEU A 3 -14.20 7.95 10.85
CA LEU A 3 -13.21 6.87 11.04
C LEU A 3 -12.79 6.24 9.68
N LYS A 4 -13.71 6.24 8.71
CA LYS A 4 -13.48 5.79 7.32
C LYS A 4 -12.51 6.68 6.56
N ALA A 5 -12.66 8.00 6.65
CA ALA A 5 -11.80 8.94 5.92
C ALA A 5 -10.34 8.83 6.39
N PHE A 6 -10.13 8.73 7.71
CA PHE A 6 -8.79 8.50 8.27
C PHE A 6 -8.17 7.19 7.77
N HIS A 7 -8.94 6.09 7.79
CA HIS A 7 -8.47 4.79 7.30
C HIS A 7 -8.05 4.83 5.82
N ILE A 8 -8.84 5.50 4.97
CA ILE A 8 -8.53 5.64 3.55
C ILE A 8 -7.21 6.38 3.35
N VAL A 9 -7.02 7.51 4.04
CA VAL A 9 -5.77 8.29 3.96
C VAL A 9 -4.58 7.46 4.46
N PHE A 10 -4.75 6.72 5.56
CA PHE A 10 -3.71 5.86 6.10
C PHE A 10 -3.26 4.78 5.10
N ILE A 11 -4.21 4.11 4.44
CA ILE A 11 -3.90 3.08 3.45
C ILE A 11 -3.20 3.68 2.23
N VAL A 12 -3.66 4.84 1.74
CA VAL A 12 -3.04 5.53 0.60
C VAL A 12 -1.60 5.96 0.93
N SER A 13 -1.38 6.57 2.09
CA SER A 13 -0.04 6.95 2.55
C SER A 13 0.87 5.73 2.71
N SER A 14 0.34 4.60 3.17
CA SER A 14 1.11 3.37 3.33
C SER A 14 1.48 2.73 1.98
N ILE A 15 0.62 2.82 0.95
CA ILE A 15 0.94 2.39 -0.42
C ILE A 15 2.07 3.25 -1.00
N LEU A 16 1.94 4.59 -0.88
CA LEU A 16 2.97 5.52 -1.34
C LEU A 16 4.31 5.26 -0.67
N LEU A 17 4.30 5.02 0.65
CA LEU A 17 5.51 4.70 1.40
C LEU A 17 6.12 3.37 0.94
N ALA A 18 5.33 2.32 0.74
CA ALA A 18 5.80 1.02 0.27
C ALA A 18 6.42 1.12 -1.14
N LEU A 19 5.84 1.92 -2.04
CA LEU A 19 6.41 2.18 -3.36
C LEU A 19 7.72 2.96 -3.28
N ALA A 20 7.77 4.02 -2.46
CA ALA A 20 8.99 4.79 -2.24
C ALA A 20 10.11 3.91 -1.67
N PHE A 21 9.78 3.04 -0.71
CA PHE A 21 10.72 2.09 -0.12
C PHE A 21 11.17 1.01 -1.12
N GLY A 22 10.28 0.55 -1.99
CA GLY A 22 10.60 -0.37 -3.07
C GLY A 22 11.59 0.22 -4.08
N ILE A 23 11.34 1.45 -4.54
CA ILE A 23 12.22 2.18 -5.46
C ILE A 23 13.58 2.45 -4.79
N TRP A 24 13.57 2.89 -3.54
CA TRP A 24 14.80 3.14 -2.78
C TRP A 24 15.61 1.86 -2.56
N GLY A 25 14.96 0.75 -2.20
CA GLY A 25 15.60 -0.55 -1.97
C GLY A 25 16.29 -1.10 -3.21
N ILE A 26 15.69 -0.95 -4.40
CA ILE A 26 16.29 -1.41 -5.66
C ILE A 26 17.43 -0.47 -6.11
N GLY A 27 17.30 0.83 -5.88
CA GLY A 27 18.26 1.83 -6.37
C GLY A 27 19.49 2.05 -5.48
N HIS A 28 19.37 1.85 -4.17
CA HIS A 28 20.44 2.20 -3.20
C HIS A 28 21.03 1.00 -2.44
N VAL A 29 20.38 -0.17 -2.46
CA VAL A 29 20.90 -1.35 -1.75
C VAL A 29 21.57 -2.30 -2.74
N PRO A 30 22.85 -2.67 -2.54
CA PRO A 30 23.54 -3.57 -3.45
C PRO A 30 22.89 -4.97 -3.50
N PRO A 31 22.93 -5.64 -4.67
CA PRO A 31 22.48 -7.02 -4.80
C PRO A 31 23.21 -7.96 -3.83
N PRO A 32 22.55 -9.02 -3.31
CA PRO A 32 21.18 -9.44 -3.57
C PRO A 32 20.13 -8.78 -2.66
N ASN A 33 20.56 -8.06 -1.63
CA ASN A 33 19.68 -7.58 -0.57
C ASN A 33 18.66 -6.53 -1.07
N GLY A 34 19.02 -5.70 -2.05
CA GLY A 34 18.12 -4.71 -2.64
C GLY A 34 16.93 -5.31 -3.40
N TYR A 35 17.11 -6.49 -4.01
CA TYR A 35 16.00 -7.21 -4.67
C TYR A 35 15.05 -7.83 -3.66
N LEU A 36 15.56 -8.31 -2.52
CA LEU A 36 14.74 -8.88 -1.45
C LEU A 36 13.93 -7.79 -0.73
N THR A 37 14.57 -6.68 -0.35
CA THR A 37 13.91 -5.58 0.34
C THR A 37 12.98 -4.79 -0.58
N GLY A 38 13.44 -4.51 -1.81
CA GLY A 38 12.63 -3.86 -2.84
C GLY A 38 11.46 -4.71 -3.29
N GLY A 39 11.71 -5.99 -3.61
CA GLY A 39 10.68 -6.95 -4.00
C GLY A 39 9.65 -7.20 -2.90
N GLY A 40 10.08 -7.31 -1.64
CA GLY A 40 9.20 -7.40 -0.48
C GLY A 40 8.33 -6.15 -0.30
N ALA A 41 8.90 -4.96 -0.46
CA ALA A 41 8.15 -3.71 -0.40
C ALA A 41 7.11 -3.60 -1.53
N PHE A 42 7.44 -4.02 -2.75
CA PHE A 42 6.49 -4.10 -3.85
C PHE A 42 5.36 -5.10 -3.58
N LEU A 43 5.67 -6.28 -3.03
CA LEU A 43 4.65 -7.25 -2.62
C LEU A 43 3.71 -6.67 -1.54
N CYS A 44 4.26 -5.97 -0.55
CA CYS A 44 3.47 -5.24 0.44
C CYS A 44 2.59 -4.16 -0.20
N ALA A 45 3.10 -3.39 -1.17
CA ALA A 45 2.32 -2.40 -1.90
C ALA A 45 1.14 -3.03 -2.64
N VAL A 46 1.37 -4.16 -3.34
CA VAL A 46 0.30 -4.93 -4.01
C VAL A 46 -0.73 -5.45 -3.01
N GLY A 47 -0.29 -6.00 -1.88
CA GLY A 47 -1.17 -6.45 -0.81
C GLY A 47 -2.07 -5.33 -0.26
N LEU A 48 -1.50 -4.14 -0.05
CA LEU A 48 -2.26 -2.96 0.38
C LEU A 48 -3.24 -2.48 -0.69
N ILE A 49 -2.87 -2.50 -1.97
CA ILE A 49 -3.79 -2.15 -3.06
C ILE A 49 -4.98 -3.12 -3.09
N LEU A 50 -4.73 -4.43 -2.98
CA LEU A 50 -5.81 -5.43 -2.93
C LEU A 50 -6.71 -5.23 -1.70
N TYR A 51 -6.12 -4.96 -0.54
CA TYR A 51 -6.87 -4.63 0.67
C TYR A 51 -7.71 -3.37 0.48
N PHE A 52 -7.14 -2.31 -0.11
CA PHE A 52 -7.83 -1.06 -0.39
C PHE A 52 -9.00 -1.25 -1.35
N VAL A 53 -8.81 -1.99 -2.45
CA VAL A 53 -9.88 -2.31 -3.40
C VAL A 53 -10.96 -3.16 -2.75
N ARG A 54 -10.60 -4.12 -1.90
CA ARG A 54 -11.57 -4.97 -1.18
C ARG A 54 -12.34 -4.18 -0.12
N PHE A 55 -11.67 -3.26 0.57
CA PHE A 55 -12.28 -2.29 1.47
C PHE A 55 -13.28 -1.41 0.71
N LEU A 56 -12.85 -0.77 -0.39
CA LEU A 56 -13.72 0.03 -1.24
C LEU A 56 -14.90 -0.78 -1.76
N LYS A 57 -14.70 -2.01 -2.28
CA LYS A 57 -15.79 -2.90 -2.71
C LYS A 57 -16.76 -3.23 -1.59
N LYS A 58 -16.26 -3.52 -0.37
CA LYS A 58 -17.09 -3.81 0.81
C LYS A 58 -17.91 -2.60 1.26
N PHE A 59 -17.38 -1.39 1.08
CA PHE A 59 -18.11 -0.15 1.38
C PHE A 59 -18.96 0.37 0.21
N LYS A 60 -18.71 -0.07 -1.03
CA LYS A 60 -19.50 0.29 -2.22
C LYS A 60 -20.92 -0.31 -2.20
N GLY A 61 -21.13 -1.37 -1.41
CA GLY A 61 -22.45 -1.99 -1.18
C GLY A 61 -23.15 -1.55 0.11
N VAL A 62 -22.52 -0.69 0.92
CA VAL A 62 -23.18 -0.07 2.07
C VAL A 62 -23.62 1.31 1.60
N SER A 63 -24.88 1.40 1.18
CA SER A 63 -25.51 2.65 0.77
C SER A 63 -25.21 3.73 1.81
N LEU A 64 -24.60 4.81 1.33
CA LEU A 64 -24.80 6.09 1.96
C LEU A 64 -26.07 6.62 1.32
N TRP A 65 -27.16 6.45 2.08
CA TRP A 65 -28.56 6.79 1.79
C TRP A 65 -29.31 5.77 0.93
#